data_AF-A0A091K8T7-F1
#
_entry.id   AF-A0A091K8T7-F1
#
_cell.length_a   1.000
_cell.length_b   1.000
_cell.length_c   1.000
_cell.angle_alpha   90.00
_cell.angle_beta   90.00
_cell.angle_gamma   90.00
#
_symmetry.space_group_name_H-M   'P 1'
#
loop_
_entity.id
_entity.type
_entity.pdbx_description
1 polymer ?
#
loop_
_entity_poly.entity_id
_entity_poly.type
_entity_poly.pdbx_seq_one_letter_code
_entity_poly.pdbx_strand_id
1 'polypeptide(L)'
;YYIFSFVLALDADVKNENLSSVQQLGVEMTVRYGKYLNLLKEDAENGLCVVLMSCEKFLKQQQRTVESSLCCLREPCAGYDWFASSMFLIMSGEGERTLTFLQRFSRLLVSAFLWLPRLHLSMQLPVTTVESGIHPIYFCSAHHIEMLLKAELPLVFSAFHMSGFTPSQVCLLWITQCFWNYMDWSEICHYIALCIFLGPDYQIYLCISVFRHLQQDILKHTEA
;
A
#
# COMPACT_ATOMS: atom_id res chain seq x y z
N TYR A 1 -2.65 -21.53 -22.18
CA TYR A 1 -3.47 -22.53 -21.45
C TYR A 1 -3.80 -22.11 -20.02
N TYR A 2 -2.84 -21.75 -19.16
CA TYR A 2 -3.14 -21.23 -17.81
C TYR A 2 -3.96 -19.92 -17.77
N ILE A 3 -3.81 -19.05 -18.78
CA ILE A 3 -4.53 -17.76 -18.88
C ILE A 3 -6.05 -17.96 -19.10
N PHE A 4 -6.42 -18.92 -19.96
CA PHE A 4 -7.83 -19.15 -20.33
C PHE A 4 -8.56 -19.97 -19.26
N SER A 5 -7.85 -20.88 -18.57
CA SER A 5 -8.41 -21.64 -17.44
C SER A 5 -8.68 -20.76 -16.21
N PHE A 6 -7.91 -19.70 -15.98
CA PHE A 6 -8.13 -18.79 -14.86
C PHE A 6 -9.35 -17.89 -15.07
N VAL A 7 -9.55 -17.38 -16.29
CA VAL A 7 -10.72 -16.56 -16.66
C VAL A 7 -12.02 -17.37 -16.59
N LEU A 8 -12.02 -18.60 -17.12
CA LEU A 8 -13.21 -19.47 -17.06
C LEU A 8 -13.52 -19.99 -15.65
N ALA A 9 -12.51 -20.17 -14.80
CA ALA A 9 -12.73 -20.50 -13.39
C ALA A 9 -13.22 -19.28 -12.57
N LEU A 10 -12.91 -18.06 -13.03
CA LEU A 10 -13.35 -16.81 -12.40
C LEU A 10 -14.88 -16.66 -12.50
N ASP A 11 -15.47 -16.90 -13.67
CA ASP A 11 -16.92 -16.75 -13.90
C ASP A 11 -17.78 -17.76 -13.11
N ALA A 12 -17.23 -18.93 -12.78
CA ALA A 12 -17.99 -20.00 -12.14
C ALA A 12 -18.02 -19.92 -10.61
N ASP A 13 -17.07 -19.20 -9.98
CA ASP A 13 -16.81 -19.29 -8.53
C ASP A 13 -16.83 -17.92 -7.80
N VAL A 14 -17.36 -16.87 -8.42
CA VAL A 14 -17.77 -15.64 -7.70
C VAL A 14 -19.11 -15.86 -7.02
N LYS A 15 -19.17 -16.78 -6.05
CA LYS A 15 -20.26 -16.82 -5.08
C LYS A 15 -19.80 -16.21 -3.76
N ASN A 16 -20.18 -14.93 -3.57
CA ASN A 16 -20.37 -14.23 -2.29
C ASN A 16 -19.33 -14.44 -1.17
N GLU A 17 -18.08 -14.06 -1.39
CA GLU A 17 -17.29 -13.48 -0.29
C GLU A 17 -17.52 -11.97 -0.32
N ASN A 18 -18.34 -11.46 0.60
CA ASN A 18 -18.59 -10.02 0.69
C ASN A 18 -17.36 -9.32 1.28
N LEU A 19 -16.96 -8.19 0.69
CA LEU A 19 -15.94 -7.32 1.27
C LEU A 19 -16.33 -6.90 2.69
N SER A 20 -15.34 -6.81 3.58
CA SER A 20 -15.52 -6.26 4.94
C SER A 20 -16.04 -4.82 4.91
N SER A 21 -16.63 -4.34 6.02
CA SER A 21 -17.12 -2.95 6.13
C SER A 21 -16.02 -1.91 5.88
N VAL A 22 -14.79 -2.18 6.35
CA VAL A 22 -13.63 -1.31 6.11
C VAL A 22 -13.26 -1.28 4.63
N GLN A 23 -13.30 -2.43 3.95
CA GLN A 23 -13.03 -2.48 2.51
C GLN A 23 -14.12 -1.79 1.70
N GLN A 24 -15.40 -1.94 2.07
CA GLN A 24 -16.51 -1.23 1.43
C GLN A 24 -16.36 0.29 1.55
N LEU A 25 -15.99 0.78 2.74
CA LEU A 25 -15.71 2.20 2.95
C LEU A 25 -14.52 2.66 2.07
N GLY A 26 -13.46 1.85 1.96
CA GLY A 26 -12.35 2.13 1.08
C GLY A 26 -12.74 2.21 -0.40
N VAL A 27 -13.61 1.30 -0.85
CA VAL A 27 -14.19 1.31 -2.21
C VAL A 27 -14.97 2.61 -2.44
N GLU A 28 -15.85 2.97 -1.51
CA GLU A 28 -16.65 4.19 -1.59
C GLU A 28 -15.76 5.44 -1.70
N MET A 29 -14.72 5.53 -0.85
CA MET A 29 -13.76 6.64 -0.88
C MET A 29 -13.00 6.71 -2.21
N THR A 30 -12.50 5.57 -2.71
CA THR A 30 -11.77 5.49 -3.97
C THR A 30 -12.65 5.88 -5.15
N VAL A 31 -13.88 5.36 -5.22
CA VAL A 31 -14.81 5.66 -6.30
C VAL A 31 -15.21 7.13 -6.28
N ARG A 32 -15.52 7.68 -5.10
CA ARG A 32 -15.82 9.11 -4.94
C ARG A 32 -14.66 9.99 -5.41
N TYR A 33 -13.43 9.66 -5.00
CA TYR A 33 -12.24 10.42 -5.40
C TYR A 33 -11.97 10.28 -6.90
N GLY A 34 -12.07 9.07 -7.46
CA GLY A 34 -11.91 8.83 -8.89
C GLY A 34 -12.95 9.56 -9.76
N LYS A 35 -14.20 9.67 -9.29
CA LYS A 35 -15.24 10.48 -9.93
C LYS A 35 -14.91 11.98 -9.85
N TYR A 36 -14.47 12.46 -8.70
CA TYR A 36 -14.03 13.85 -8.53
C TYR A 36 -12.90 14.23 -9.50
N LEU A 37 -11.94 13.30 -9.72
CA LEU A 37 -10.85 13.46 -10.68
C LEU A 37 -11.26 13.23 -12.16
N ASN A 38 -12.52 12.88 -12.42
CA ASN A 38 -13.03 12.48 -13.75
C ASN A 38 -12.30 11.29 -14.38
N LEU A 39 -11.81 10.35 -13.56
CA LEU A 39 -11.11 9.14 -14.01
C LEU A 39 -12.04 7.92 -14.12
N LEU A 40 -13.18 7.95 -13.43
CA LEU A 40 -14.12 6.84 -13.33
C LEU A 40 -15.51 7.20 -13.86
N LYS A 41 -16.21 6.17 -14.34
CA LYS A 41 -17.63 6.22 -14.72
C LYS A 41 -18.53 5.98 -13.50
N GLU A 42 -19.84 6.20 -13.67
CA GLU A 42 -20.82 6.12 -12.57
C GLU A 42 -20.90 4.73 -11.91
N ASP A 43 -20.62 3.66 -12.65
CA ASP A 43 -20.75 2.25 -12.29
C ASP A 43 -19.43 1.55 -11.89
N ALA A 44 -18.37 2.31 -11.63
CA ALA A 44 -17.03 1.77 -11.37
C ALA A 44 -16.88 0.99 -10.05
N GLU A 45 -17.85 1.09 -9.14
CA GLU A 45 -17.82 0.45 -7.82
C GLU A 45 -17.74 -1.08 -7.92
N ASN A 46 -18.62 -1.69 -8.71
CA ASN A 46 -18.63 -3.14 -8.92
C ASN A 46 -17.31 -3.62 -9.53
N GLY A 47 -16.75 -2.85 -10.47
CA GLY A 47 -15.45 -3.14 -11.08
C GLY A 47 -14.32 -3.17 -10.05
N LEU A 48 -14.27 -2.17 -9.17
CA LEU A 48 -13.27 -2.11 -8.10
C LEU A 48 -13.44 -3.25 -7.09
N CYS A 49 -14.67 -3.58 -6.69
CA CYS A 49 -14.96 -4.71 -5.81
C CYS A 49 -14.43 -6.03 -6.39
N VAL A 50 -14.68 -6.30 -7.67
CA VAL A 50 -14.18 -7.50 -8.36
C VAL A 50 -12.65 -7.53 -8.40
N VAL A 51 -12.01 -6.38 -8.66
CA VAL A 51 -10.54 -6.27 -8.64
C VAL A 51 -9.99 -6.63 -7.25
N LEU A 52 -10.57 -6.06 -6.19
CA LEU A 52 -10.11 -6.29 -4.81
C LEU A 52 -10.32 -7.75 -4.37
N MET A 53 -11.49 -8.34 -4.64
CA MET A 53 -11.74 -9.75 -4.36
C MET A 53 -10.76 -10.66 -5.12
N SER A 54 -10.47 -10.34 -6.37
CA SER A 54 -9.51 -11.10 -7.18
C SER A 54 -8.09 -10.98 -6.61
N CYS A 55 -7.70 -9.79 -6.15
CA CYS A 55 -6.42 -9.56 -5.47
C CYS A 55 -6.34 -10.39 -4.18
N GLU A 56 -7.37 -10.37 -3.34
CA GLU A 56 -7.40 -11.14 -2.11
C GLU A 56 -7.24 -12.65 -2.38
N LYS A 57 -7.99 -13.20 -3.34
CA LYS A 57 -7.85 -14.60 -3.76
C LYS A 57 -6.43 -14.91 -4.26
N PHE A 58 -5.86 -14.04 -5.07
CA PHE A 58 -4.48 -14.19 -5.58
C PHE A 58 -3.42 -14.12 -4.47
N LEU A 59 -3.59 -13.24 -3.49
CA LEU A 59 -2.66 -13.08 -2.37
C LEU A 59 -2.74 -14.27 -1.41
N LYS A 60 -3.94 -14.77 -1.10
CA LYS A 60 -4.15 -15.98 -0.28
C LYS A 60 -3.39 -17.20 -0.82
N GLN A 61 -3.30 -17.34 -2.14
CA GLN A 61 -2.53 -18.43 -2.78
C GLN A 61 -1.02 -18.36 -2.50
N GLN A 62 -0.51 -17.20 -2.09
CA GLN A 62 0.92 -16.96 -1.84
C GLN A 62 1.24 -16.81 -0.35
N GLN A 63 0.26 -17.08 0.52
CA GLN A 63 0.39 -16.99 1.96
C GLN A 63 0.68 -18.35 2.57
N ARG A 64 1.45 -18.37 3.66
CA ARG A 64 1.62 -19.53 4.52
C ARG A 64 0.52 -19.56 5.57
N THR A 65 0.06 -20.76 5.88
CA THR A 65 -0.70 -21.00 7.10
C THR A 65 0.25 -20.95 8.30
N VAL A 66 -0.03 -20.08 9.26
CA VAL A 66 0.75 -19.93 10.49
C VAL A 66 -0.19 -20.05 11.67
N GLU A 67 0.06 -21.00 12.56
CA GLU A 67 -0.61 -21.06 13.85
C GLU A 67 0.12 -20.16 14.83
N SER A 68 -0.47 -19.01 15.16
CA SER A 68 0.11 -18.04 16.10
C SER A 68 -0.92 -17.55 17.11
N SER A 69 -0.44 -17.15 18.29
CA SER A 69 -1.25 -16.42 19.29
C SER A 69 -1.44 -14.94 18.95
N LEU A 70 -0.63 -14.40 18.03
CA LEU A 70 -0.68 -12.99 17.63
C LEU A 70 -1.90 -12.71 16.75
N CYS A 71 -2.74 -11.76 17.16
CA CYS A 71 -3.95 -11.39 16.41
C CYS A 71 -3.64 -10.95 14.97
N CYS A 72 -2.54 -10.21 14.75
CA CYS A 72 -2.11 -9.75 13.43
C CYS A 72 -1.71 -10.87 12.44
N LEU A 73 -1.55 -12.10 12.92
CA LEU A 73 -1.23 -13.29 12.11
C LEU A 73 -2.43 -14.25 11.98
N ARG A 74 -3.52 -14.01 12.72
CA ARG A 74 -4.73 -14.85 12.68
C ARG A 74 -5.75 -14.38 11.65
N GLU A 75 -5.83 -13.07 11.44
CA GLU A 75 -6.82 -12.47 10.56
C GLU A 75 -6.21 -12.18 9.18
N PRO A 76 -7.02 -12.18 8.10
CA PRO A 76 -6.60 -11.65 6.81
C PRO A 76 -6.01 -10.25 7.00
N CYS A 77 -4.97 -9.89 6.22
CA CYS A 77 -4.32 -8.58 6.26
C CYS A 77 -5.35 -7.46 6.46
N ALA A 78 -5.45 -6.96 7.70
CA ALA A 78 -6.52 -6.05 8.09
C ALA A 78 -6.28 -4.70 7.42
N GLY A 79 -7.09 -4.35 6.42
CA GLY A 79 -6.98 -3.06 5.75
C GLY A 79 -7.59 -3.03 4.36
N TYR A 80 -7.61 -1.82 3.82
CA TYR A 80 -7.99 -1.57 2.44
C TYR A 80 -6.75 -1.58 1.53
N ASP A 81 -6.86 -2.20 0.36
CA ASP A 81 -5.75 -2.28 -0.59
C ASP A 81 -5.65 -0.99 -1.42
N TRP A 82 -4.98 0.01 -0.84
CA TRP A 82 -4.75 1.32 -1.46
C TRP A 82 -3.95 1.23 -2.75
N PHE A 83 -3.04 0.26 -2.87
CA PHE A 83 -2.21 0.12 -4.07
C PHE A 83 -3.04 -0.41 -5.24
N ALA A 84 -3.80 -1.50 -5.04
CA ALA A 84 -4.68 -2.04 -6.09
C ALA A 84 -5.71 -0.99 -6.56
N SER A 85 -6.25 -0.22 -5.62
CA SER A 85 -7.21 0.86 -5.88
C SER A 85 -6.58 2.03 -6.64
N SER A 86 -5.34 2.38 -6.32
CA SER A 86 -4.55 3.36 -7.09
C SER A 86 -4.32 2.87 -8.53
N MET A 87 -3.98 1.59 -8.71
CA MET A 87 -3.81 1.01 -10.05
C MET A 87 -5.10 1.02 -10.85
N PHE A 88 -6.24 0.75 -10.20
CA PHE A 88 -7.55 0.84 -10.82
C PHE A 88 -7.85 2.25 -11.35
N LEU A 89 -7.55 3.29 -10.57
CA LEU A 89 -7.69 4.68 -11.00
C LEU A 89 -6.72 5.05 -12.14
N ILE A 90 -5.45 4.64 -12.07
CA ILE A 90 -4.46 4.87 -13.13
C ILE A 90 -4.90 4.19 -14.44
N MET A 91 -5.56 3.05 -14.36
CA MET A 91 -6.13 2.33 -15.50
C MET A 91 -7.53 2.82 -15.88
N SER A 92 -7.96 3.98 -15.39
CA SER A 92 -9.25 4.62 -15.70
C SER A 92 -10.47 3.73 -15.42
N GLY A 93 -10.39 2.90 -14.37
CA GLY A 93 -11.47 1.99 -13.98
C GLY A 93 -11.54 0.69 -14.79
N GLU A 94 -10.57 0.42 -15.66
CA GLU A 94 -10.53 -0.81 -16.46
C GLU A 94 -10.01 -1.99 -15.62
N GLY A 95 -10.94 -2.79 -15.07
CA GLY A 95 -10.64 -3.88 -14.13
C GLY A 95 -9.70 -4.95 -14.69
N GLU A 96 -9.92 -5.41 -15.92
CA GLU A 96 -9.07 -6.44 -16.55
C GLU A 96 -7.62 -5.96 -16.75
N ARG A 97 -7.45 -4.71 -17.19
CA ARG A 97 -6.14 -4.09 -17.35
C ARG A 97 -5.43 -3.96 -16.02
N THR A 98 -6.18 -3.57 -14.98
CA THR A 98 -5.69 -3.46 -13.60
C THR A 98 -5.19 -4.81 -13.09
N LEU A 99 -5.99 -5.87 -13.21
CA LEU A 99 -5.60 -7.22 -12.77
C LEU A 99 -4.40 -7.75 -13.55
N THR A 100 -4.40 -7.57 -14.87
CA THR A 100 -3.26 -7.98 -15.72
C THR A 100 -1.97 -7.28 -15.31
N PHE A 101 -2.05 -5.98 -14.99
CA PHE A 101 -0.91 -5.22 -14.48
C PHE A 101 -0.46 -5.77 -13.14
N LEU A 102 -1.36 -5.90 -12.15
CA LEU A 102 -1.03 -6.36 -10.80
C LEU A 102 -0.37 -7.75 -10.80
N GLN A 103 -0.86 -8.67 -11.63
CA GLN A 103 -0.27 -10.01 -11.79
C GLN A 103 1.13 -10.01 -12.41
N ARG A 104 1.41 -9.10 -13.35
CA ARG A 104 2.75 -8.95 -13.92
C ARG A 104 3.67 -8.25 -12.94
N PHE A 105 3.16 -7.21 -12.29
CA PHE A 105 3.86 -6.41 -11.30
C PHE A 105 4.30 -7.25 -10.10
N SER A 106 3.48 -8.21 -9.65
CA SER A 106 3.81 -9.10 -8.53
C SER A 106 5.06 -9.96 -8.74
N ARG A 107 5.57 -10.04 -9.98
CA ARG A 107 6.82 -10.76 -10.32
C ARG A 107 8.06 -9.90 -10.08
N LEU A 108 7.88 -8.60 -9.88
CA LEU A 108 8.97 -7.66 -9.61
C LEU A 108 9.16 -7.50 -8.11
N LEU A 109 10.41 -7.37 -7.66
CA LEU A 109 10.75 -7.19 -6.24
C LEU A 109 10.10 -5.92 -5.65
N VAL A 110 10.04 -4.84 -6.42
CA VAL A 110 9.40 -3.56 -6.01
C VAL A 110 7.94 -3.75 -5.58
N SER A 111 7.25 -4.78 -6.08
CA SER A 111 5.88 -5.07 -5.65
C SER A 111 5.74 -5.41 -4.18
N ALA A 112 6.78 -5.98 -3.56
CA ALA A 112 6.83 -6.23 -2.13
C ALA A 112 6.78 -4.95 -1.28
N PHE A 113 7.26 -3.82 -1.83
CA PHE A 113 7.36 -2.54 -1.12
C PHE A 113 6.20 -1.60 -1.42
N LEU A 114 5.66 -1.60 -2.64
CA LEU A 114 4.52 -0.77 -3.01
C LEU A 114 3.17 -1.43 -2.71
N TRP A 115 3.08 -2.75 -2.86
CA TRP A 115 1.85 -3.50 -2.67
C TRP A 115 1.92 -4.34 -1.39
N LEU A 116 1.96 -3.67 -0.25
CA LEU A 116 2.24 -4.27 1.07
C LEU A 116 1.46 -5.55 1.42
N PRO A 117 0.16 -5.71 1.07
CA PRO A 117 -0.55 -6.97 1.30
C PRO A 117 0.16 -8.22 0.72
N ARG A 118 1.04 -8.04 -0.28
CA ARG A 118 1.94 -9.08 -0.83
C ARG A 118 2.83 -9.76 0.20
N LEU A 119 3.31 -9.00 1.17
CA LEU A 119 4.28 -9.48 2.16
C LEU A 119 3.61 -10.07 3.39
N HIS A 120 2.33 -9.78 3.62
CA HIS A 120 1.57 -10.38 4.71
C HIS A 120 1.55 -11.91 4.56
N LEU A 121 2.11 -12.62 5.55
CA LEU A 121 2.24 -14.09 5.59
C LEU A 121 2.90 -14.71 4.34
N SER A 122 3.68 -13.95 3.58
CA SER A 122 4.18 -14.39 2.27
C SER A 122 5.08 -15.63 2.36
N MET A 123 4.86 -16.57 1.45
CA MET A 123 5.75 -17.74 1.25
C MET A 123 7.18 -17.35 0.86
N GLN A 124 7.42 -16.10 0.47
CA GLN A 124 8.73 -15.60 0.06
C GLN A 124 9.60 -15.12 1.23
N LEU A 125 9.02 -14.90 2.41
CA LEU A 125 9.74 -14.39 3.59
C LEU A 125 10.33 -15.51 4.45
N PRO A 126 11.44 -15.31 5.18
CA PRO A 126 11.89 -16.27 6.19
C PRO A 126 10.80 -16.56 7.23
N VAL A 127 10.71 -17.80 7.73
CA VAL A 127 9.68 -18.21 8.71
C VAL A 127 9.74 -17.34 9.97
N THR A 128 10.95 -17.07 10.46
CA THR A 128 11.18 -16.21 11.64
C THR A 128 10.65 -14.79 11.46
N THR A 129 10.73 -14.24 10.25
CA THR A 129 10.17 -12.91 9.93
C THR A 129 8.64 -12.95 9.97
N VAL A 130 8.03 -13.99 9.40
CA VAL A 130 6.58 -14.13 9.38
C VAL A 130 6.03 -14.31 10.80
N GLU A 131 6.64 -15.16 11.61
CA GLU A 131 6.24 -15.43 13.00
C GLU A 131 6.37 -14.21 13.91
N SER A 132 7.29 -13.29 13.59
CA SER A 132 7.45 -12.04 14.35
C SER A 132 6.24 -11.09 14.23
N GLY A 133 5.43 -11.23 13.17
CA GLY A 133 4.34 -10.29 12.87
C GLY A 133 4.81 -8.91 12.41
N ILE A 134 6.11 -8.65 12.35
CA ILE A 134 6.68 -7.37 11.93
C ILE A 134 6.77 -7.37 10.41
N HIS A 135 6.01 -6.49 9.76
CA HIS A 135 6.05 -6.36 8.31
C HIS A 135 7.47 -5.90 7.85
N PRO A 136 8.08 -6.52 6.81
CA PRO A 136 9.47 -6.23 6.45
C PRO A 136 9.82 -4.77 6.17
N ILE A 137 8.84 -4.02 5.69
CA ILE A 137 8.99 -2.58 5.47
C ILE A 137 9.32 -1.81 6.76
N TYR A 138 8.90 -2.29 7.94
CA TYR A 138 9.21 -1.64 9.22
C TYR A 138 10.71 -1.70 9.50
N PHE A 139 11.37 -2.86 9.40
CA PHE A 139 12.79 -2.92 9.76
C PHE A 139 13.72 -2.45 8.63
N CYS A 140 13.32 -2.55 7.36
CA CYS A 140 14.13 -2.04 6.26
C CYS A 140 13.96 -0.52 6.07
N SER A 141 12.73 -0.04 5.89
CA SER A 141 12.49 1.35 5.50
C SER A 141 12.53 2.31 6.68
N ALA A 142 11.98 1.94 7.86
CA ALA A 142 11.93 2.84 9.01
C ALA A 142 13.33 3.25 9.49
N HIS A 143 14.25 2.28 9.56
CA HIS A 143 15.62 2.53 9.97
C HIS A 143 16.32 3.53 9.03
N HIS A 144 16.20 3.34 7.71
CA HIS A 144 16.79 4.25 6.74
C HIS A 144 16.14 5.63 6.76
N ILE A 145 14.83 5.72 6.97
CA ILE A 145 14.13 7.00 7.15
C ILE A 145 14.68 7.75 8.36
N GLU A 146 14.83 7.10 9.51
CA GLU A 146 15.34 7.77 10.72
C GLU A 146 16.79 8.23 10.55
N MET A 147 17.64 7.37 10.00
CA MET A 147 19.04 7.70 9.73
C MET A 147 19.17 8.88 8.76
N LEU A 148 18.43 8.85 7.65
CA LEU A 148 18.50 9.90 6.63
C LEU A 148 17.87 11.20 7.13
N LEU A 149 16.75 11.13 7.87
CA LEU A 149 16.12 12.31 8.46
C LEU A 149 17.04 12.99 9.47
N LYS A 150 17.71 12.22 10.32
CA LYS A 150 18.69 12.75 11.28
C LYS A 150 19.85 13.46 10.59
N ALA A 151 20.30 12.95 9.44
CA ALA A 151 21.38 13.54 8.68
C ALA A 151 20.95 14.81 7.92
N GLU A 152 19.80 14.75 7.23
CA GLU A 152 19.36 15.79 6.30
C GLU A 152 18.55 16.91 6.96
N LEU A 153 17.78 16.58 8.00
CA LEU A 153 16.83 17.48 8.68
C LEU A 153 16.93 17.32 10.21
N PRO A 154 18.11 17.60 10.81
CA PRO A 154 18.37 17.32 12.23
C PRO A 154 17.40 18.04 13.18
N LEU A 155 16.95 19.25 12.84
CA LEU A 155 16.00 20.01 13.66
C LEU A 155 14.61 19.36 13.67
N VAL A 156 14.14 18.85 12.52
CA VAL A 156 12.87 18.12 12.43
C VAL A 156 12.98 16.81 13.22
N PHE A 157 14.10 16.09 13.06
CA PHE A 157 14.36 14.89 13.84
C PHE A 157 14.31 15.17 15.35
N SER A 158 14.97 16.24 15.82
CA SER A 158 14.94 16.66 17.22
C SER A 158 13.54 17.05 17.69
N ALA A 159 12.76 17.76 16.86
CA ALA A 159 11.38 18.11 17.20
C ALA A 159 10.52 16.87 17.48
N PHE A 160 10.52 15.90 16.56
CA PHE A 160 9.81 14.63 16.76
C PHE A 160 10.29 13.88 18.02
N HIS A 161 11.62 13.84 18.24
CA HIS A 161 12.19 13.19 19.41
C HIS A 161 11.72 13.85 20.72
N MET A 162 11.68 15.18 20.78
CA MET A 162 11.18 15.93 21.94
C MET A 162 9.67 15.72 22.15
N SER A 163 8.89 15.55 21.08
CA SER A 163 7.46 15.24 21.15
C SER A 163 7.17 13.77 21.49
N GLY A 164 8.18 12.90 21.58
CA GLY A 164 8.00 11.48 21.89
C GLY A 164 7.44 10.64 20.73
N PHE A 165 7.52 11.12 19.49
CA PHE A 165 7.05 10.42 18.30
C PHE A 165 8.21 10.00 17.41
N THR A 166 8.07 8.84 16.76
CA THR A 166 9.07 8.36 15.79
C THR A 166 8.67 8.79 14.37
N PRO A 167 9.47 9.60 13.66
CA PRO A 167 9.14 10.08 12.31
C PRO A 167 8.87 8.95 11.30
N SER A 168 9.53 7.81 11.47
CA SER A 168 9.34 6.64 10.61
C SER A 168 7.92 6.09 10.68
N GLN A 169 7.25 6.16 11.83
CA GLN A 169 5.85 5.72 11.97
C GLN A 169 4.90 6.55 11.09
N VAL A 170 5.12 7.87 11.02
CA VAL A 170 4.36 8.76 10.14
C VAL A 170 4.57 8.37 8.67
N CYS A 171 5.82 8.09 8.30
CA CYS A 171 6.16 7.66 6.93
C CYS A 171 5.53 6.32 6.56
N LEU A 172 5.48 5.38 7.51
CA LEU A 172 4.86 4.08 7.30
C LEU A 172 3.35 4.23 7.08
N LEU A 173 2.68 5.17 7.76
CA LEU A 173 1.28 5.50 7.47
C LEU A 173 1.11 6.06 6.05
N TRP A 174 2.00 6.94 5.61
CA TRP A 174 1.96 7.44 4.23
C TRP A 174 2.17 6.32 3.21
N ILE A 175 3.21 5.50 3.38
CA ILE A 175 3.53 4.41 2.45
C ILE A 175 2.40 3.37 2.42
N THR A 176 1.84 3.01 3.57
CA THR A 176 0.72 2.03 3.66
C THR A 176 -0.55 2.49 2.96
N GLN A 177 -0.75 3.79 2.84
CA GLN A 177 -1.89 4.38 2.15
C GLN A 177 -1.52 4.89 0.76
N CYS A 178 -0.36 4.54 0.20
CA CYS A 178 0.13 5.07 -1.07
C CYS A 178 0.07 6.61 -1.14
N PHE A 179 0.28 7.28 0.00
CA PHE A 179 0.19 8.74 0.19
C PHE A 179 -1.20 9.36 -0.04
N TRP A 180 -2.26 8.57 -0.12
CA TRP A 180 -3.64 9.07 -0.27
C TRP A 180 -4.08 10.05 0.80
N ASN A 181 -3.51 9.97 1.99
CA ASN A 181 -3.82 10.85 3.11
C ASN A 181 -3.04 12.17 3.11
N TYR A 182 -2.18 12.41 2.12
CA TYR A 182 -1.29 13.57 2.14
C TYR A 182 -1.05 14.20 0.76
N MET A 183 -0.79 13.40 -0.27
CA MET A 183 -0.41 13.88 -1.61
C MET A 183 -1.62 14.04 -2.53
N ASP A 184 -1.51 14.96 -3.50
CA ASP A 184 -2.47 15.07 -4.59
C ASP A 184 -2.33 13.91 -5.57
N TRP A 185 -3.38 13.66 -6.38
CA TRP A 185 -3.40 12.52 -7.31
C TRP A 185 -2.20 12.45 -8.25
N SER A 186 -1.76 13.59 -8.79
CA SER A 186 -0.61 13.63 -9.69
C SER A 186 0.68 13.19 -8.99
N GLU A 187 0.85 13.58 -7.73
CA GLU A 187 2.01 13.23 -6.90
C GLU A 187 1.96 11.75 -6.49
N ILE A 188 0.77 11.20 -6.20
CA ILE A 188 0.58 9.75 -5.98
C ILE A 188 1.00 8.96 -7.23
N CYS A 189 0.58 9.41 -8.42
CA CYS A 189 0.99 8.79 -9.68
C CYS A 189 2.50 8.85 -9.87
N HIS A 190 3.12 10.00 -9.61
CA HIS A 190 4.57 10.18 -9.68
C HIS A 190 5.31 9.30 -8.66
N TYR A 191 4.83 9.20 -7.41
CA TYR A 191 5.37 8.33 -6.38
C TYR A 191 5.44 6.88 -6.86
N ILE A 192 4.33 6.36 -7.38
CA ILE A 192 4.25 4.98 -7.86
C ILE A 192 5.18 4.78 -9.06
N ALA A 193 5.16 5.69 -10.04
CA ALA A 193 6.03 5.63 -11.20
C ALA A 193 7.51 5.65 -10.81
N LEU A 194 7.92 6.58 -9.95
CA LEU A 194 9.29 6.71 -9.46
C LEU A 194 9.78 5.43 -8.80
N CYS A 195 8.96 4.85 -7.92
CA CYS A 195 9.34 3.61 -7.24
C CYS A 195 9.43 2.43 -8.22
N ILE A 196 8.55 2.35 -9.23
CA ILE A 196 8.58 1.31 -10.26
C ILE A 196 9.83 1.43 -11.13
N PHE A 197 10.20 2.65 -11.57
CA PHE A 197 11.29 2.87 -12.52
C PHE A 197 12.67 2.94 -11.86
N LEU A 198 12.77 3.58 -10.69
CA LEU A 198 14.05 3.86 -10.03
C LEU A 198 14.31 2.94 -8.84
N GLY A 199 13.30 2.20 -8.38
CA GLY A 199 13.40 1.21 -7.31
C GLY A 199 12.69 1.62 -6.01
N PRO A 200 12.46 0.66 -5.10
CA PRO A 200 11.69 0.88 -3.89
C PRO A 200 12.36 1.83 -2.88
N ASP A 201 13.69 2.00 -2.95
CA ASP A 201 14.42 2.90 -2.05
C ASP A 201 14.00 4.37 -2.24
N TYR A 202 13.43 4.71 -3.40
CA TYR A 202 12.87 6.04 -3.65
C TYR A 202 11.67 6.40 -2.77
N GLN A 203 11.02 5.42 -2.15
CA GLN A 203 10.03 5.68 -1.11
C GLN A 203 10.64 6.46 0.05
N ILE A 204 11.88 6.14 0.45
CA ILE A 204 12.58 6.80 1.56
C ILE A 204 12.89 8.25 1.20
N TYR A 205 13.42 8.50 0.01
CA TYR A 205 13.73 9.87 -0.44
C TYR A 205 12.47 10.74 -0.54
N LEU A 206 11.34 10.17 -0.97
CA LEU A 206 10.07 10.89 -1.00
C LEU A 206 9.57 11.24 0.39
N CYS A 207 9.66 10.33 1.36
CA CYS A 207 9.36 10.64 2.77
C CYS A 207 10.21 11.79 3.32
N ILE A 208 11.53 11.78 3.05
CA ILE A 208 12.42 12.88 3.48
C ILE A 208 12.08 14.19 2.76
N SER A 209 11.70 14.13 1.49
CA SER A 209 11.29 15.30 0.72
C SER A 209 10.01 15.94 1.29
N VAL A 210 9.05 15.12 1.71
CA VAL A 210 7.85 15.57 2.43
C VAL A 210 8.22 16.25 3.75
N PHE A 211 9.09 15.65 4.56
CA PHE A 211 9.54 16.31 5.80
C PHE A 211 10.29 17.61 5.55
N ARG A 212 11.08 17.69 4.48
CA ARG A 212 11.78 18.92 4.09
C ARG A 212 10.78 20.02 3.74
N HIS A 213 9.73 19.67 3.02
CA HIS A 213 8.63 20.60 2.70
C HIS A 213 7.92 21.08 3.98
N LEU A 214 7.63 20.17 4.91
CA LEU A 214 6.93 20.47 6.17
C LEU A 214 7.82 21.09 7.25
N GLN A 215 9.12 21.24 7.02
CA GLN A 215 10.08 21.62 8.05
C GLN A 215 9.68 22.90 8.79
N GLN A 216 9.29 23.95 8.07
CA GLN A 216 8.96 25.22 8.71
C GLN A 216 7.73 25.11 9.61
N ASP A 217 6.72 24.33 9.19
CA ASP A 217 5.49 24.18 9.95
C ASP A 217 5.70 23.31 11.18
N ILE A 218 6.50 22.23 11.07
CA ILE A 218 6.86 21.38 12.22
C ILE A 218 7.59 22.19 13.29
N LEU A 219 8.56 23.01 12.90
CA LEU A 219 9.38 23.78 13.85
C LEU A 219 8.55 24.85 14.57
N LYS A 220 7.65 25.55 13.87
CA LYS A 220 6.75 26.54 14.49
C LYS A 220 5.89 25.95 15.61
N HIS A 221 5.40 24.71 15.44
CA HIS A 221 4.58 24.05 16.45
C HIS A 221 5.39 23.48 17.63
N THR A 222 6.72 23.43 17.51
CA THR A 222 7.62 22.99 18.60
C THR A 222 8.01 24.15 19.51
N GLU A 223 7.87 25.40 19.05
CA GLU A 223 8.20 26.63 19.80
C GLU A 223 7.02 27.21 20.60
N ALA A 224 5.83 26.62 20.50
CA ALA A 224 4.61 27.04 21.20
C ALA A 224 4.33 26.16 22.43
#